data_AF-A0AAU5W7D6-F1
#
_entry.id   AF-A0AAU5W7D6-F1
#
_cell.length_a   1.000
_cell.length_b   1.000
_cell.length_c   1.000
_cell.angle_alpha   90.00
_cell.angle_beta   90.00
_cell.angle_gamma   90.00
#
_symmetry.space_group_name_H-M   'P 1'
#
loop_
_entity.id
_entity.type
_entity.pdbx_description
1 polymer ?
#
loop_
_entity_poly.entity_id
_entity_poly.type
_entity_poly.pdbx_seq_one_letter_code
_entity_poly.pdbx_strand_id
1 'polypeptide(L)'
;MSEENETIGAVSQSRYEQIVAELRDVVEQQTRGQFTIGDRALEVEPMRQRGGETGDSEYTVEESLTRLAEDIGLRFSTVKTARWVASRWPKERRRPELASYTVHRSLASIEDEERRFATILTLPEGKARWTKDDANRQVGQQVETPITPQEKVTAIHSLARDAEVAAAVTTDFLKRPQVAAKVSSEDKVRVVEEFTRDEQVATTAATSLLRRPDVAFKAMSDDTARFQVNSAQAERSRQALDHFERSNPVAPAVRNIDRAVEFLDLVTAFHAFVAAAGRTVPGLRDRQLSEDERTIVHQNVAKVKATLDWIETAVDTGKVDMDDELAAILRGE
;
A
#
# COMPACT_ATOMS: atom_id res chain seq x y z
N MET A 1 -36.80 -40.96 -33.31
CA MET A 1 -36.02 -39.72 -33.44
C MET A 1 -36.94 -38.62 -32.98
N SER A 2 -37.03 -38.45 -31.67
CA SER A 2 -38.05 -37.61 -31.04
C SER A 2 -37.39 -36.28 -30.72
N GLU A 3 -37.77 -35.23 -31.45
CA GLU A 3 -37.46 -33.85 -31.09
C GLU A 3 -38.00 -33.63 -29.67
N GLU A 4 -37.13 -33.63 -28.68
CA GLU A 4 -37.43 -33.05 -27.37
C GLU A 4 -37.86 -31.61 -27.66
N ASN A 5 -39.15 -31.32 -27.51
CA ASN A 5 -39.69 -29.98 -27.59
C ASN A 5 -38.84 -29.08 -26.69
N GLU A 6 -38.01 -28.23 -27.28
CA GLU A 6 -37.09 -27.35 -26.57
C GLU A 6 -37.94 -26.33 -25.79
N THR A 7 -38.22 -26.62 -24.52
CA THR A 7 -39.00 -25.76 -23.64
C THR A 7 -38.09 -24.71 -23.03
N ILE A 8 -38.47 -23.44 -23.11
CA ILE A 8 -37.81 -22.35 -22.39
C ILE A 8 -38.60 -22.12 -21.10
N GLY A 9 -38.08 -22.66 -20.00
CA GLY A 9 -38.80 -22.67 -18.72
C GLY A 9 -40.10 -23.47 -18.83
N ALA A 10 -41.24 -22.80 -18.62
CA ALA A 10 -42.57 -23.44 -18.62
C ALA A 10 -43.31 -23.38 -19.98
N VAL A 11 -42.71 -22.80 -21.02
CA VAL A 11 -43.35 -22.62 -22.33
C VAL A 11 -42.54 -23.27 -23.45
N SER A 12 -43.20 -23.62 -24.56
CA SER A 12 -42.51 -24.03 -25.78
C SER A 12 -41.69 -22.88 -26.38
N GLN A 13 -40.65 -23.19 -27.16
CA GLN A 13 -39.89 -22.19 -27.91
C GLN A 13 -40.77 -21.28 -28.77
N SER A 14 -41.73 -21.84 -29.50
CA SER A 14 -42.67 -21.06 -30.33
C SER A 14 -43.51 -20.08 -29.51
N ARG A 15 -43.98 -20.48 -28.32
CA ARG A 15 -44.73 -19.58 -27.43
C ARG A 15 -43.81 -18.53 -26.82
N TYR A 16 -42.58 -18.88 -26.47
CA TYR A 16 -41.59 -17.92 -25.99
C TYR A 16 -41.31 -16.83 -27.03
N GLU A 17 -41.13 -17.18 -28.30
CA GLU A 17 -40.95 -16.21 -29.39
C GLU A 17 -42.14 -15.27 -29.54
N GLN A 18 -43.37 -15.79 -29.44
CA GLN A 18 -44.58 -14.97 -29.44
C GLN A 18 -44.63 -14.01 -28.25
N ILE A 19 -44.33 -14.49 -27.03
CA ILE A 19 -44.26 -13.66 -25.82
C ILE A 19 -43.21 -12.56 -25.99
N VAL A 20 -42.04 -12.89 -26.55
CA VAL A 20 -40.98 -11.91 -26.81
C VAL A 20 -41.44 -10.83 -27.78
N ALA A 21 -42.18 -11.17 -28.84
CA ALA A 21 -42.77 -10.19 -29.76
C ALA A 21 -43.78 -9.27 -29.04
N GLU A 22 -44.72 -9.85 -28.28
CA GLU A 22 -45.72 -9.10 -27.50
C GLU A 22 -45.05 -8.14 -26.51
N LEU A 23 -44.04 -8.60 -25.76
CA LEU A 23 -43.32 -7.77 -24.79
C LEU A 23 -42.43 -6.72 -25.45
N ARG A 24 -41.94 -6.94 -26.67
CA ARG A 24 -41.17 -5.93 -27.42
C ARG A 24 -42.04 -4.72 -27.74
N ASP A 25 -43.29 -4.92 -28.16
CA ASP A 25 -44.23 -3.84 -28.44
C ASP A 25 -44.51 -3.02 -27.17
N VAL A 26 -44.70 -3.69 -26.03
CA VAL A 26 -44.88 -3.03 -24.73
C VAL A 26 -43.65 -2.19 -24.35
N VAL A 27 -42.44 -2.73 -24.50
CA VAL A 27 -41.19 -2.00 -24.22
C VAL A 27 -41.03 -0.81 -25.16
N GLU A 28 -41.46 -0.93 -26.41
CA GLU A 28 -41.43 0.16 -27.37
C GLU A 28 -42.39 1.29 -26.95
N GLN A 29 -43.62 0.96 -26.57
CA GLN A 29 -44.59 1.93 -26.05
C GLN A 29 -44.08 2.63 -24.79
N GLN A 30 -43.49 1.88 -23.85
CA GLN A 30 -42.83 2.46 -22.68
C GLN A 30 -41.70 3.42 -23.06
N THR A 31 -40.90 3.04 -24.06
CA THR A 31 -39.80 3.88 -24.56
C THR A 31 -40.32 5.19 -25.13
N ARG A 32 -41.37 5.12 -25.96
CA ARG A 32 -42.05 6.30 -26.51
C ARG A 32 -42.60 7.18 -25.38
N GLY A 33 -43.27 6.61 -24.39
CA GLY A 33 -43.81 7.33 -23.23
C GLY A 33 -42.75 8.06 -22.41
N GLN A 34 -41.61 7.42 -22.12
CA GLN A 34 -40.49 8.05 -21.43
C GLN A 34 -39.90 9.24 -22.22
N PHE A 35 -39.77 9.08 -23.53
CA PHE A 35 -39.35 10.18 -24.40
C PHE A 35 -40.39 11.32 -24.45
N THR A 36 -41.69 11.01 -24.45
CA THR A 36 -42.74 12.04 -24.37
C THR A 36 -42.66 12.84 -23.06
N ILE A 37 -42.46 12.17 -21.93
CA ILE A 37 -42.24 12.84 -20.64
C ILE A 37 -41.02 13.76 -20.73
N GLY A 38 -39.91 13.26 -21.29
CA GLY A 38 -38.69 14.06 -21.47
C GLY A 38 -38.87 15.27 -22.39
N ASP A 39 -39.59 15.10 -23.51
CA ASP A 39 -39.91 16.17 -24.45
C ASP A 39 -40.75 17.27 -23.78
N ARG A 40 -41.77 16.89 -23.01
CA ARG A 40 -42.59 17.85 -22.26
C ARG A 40 -41.80 18.53 -21.15
N ALA A 41 -40.93 17.81 -20.48
CA ALA A 41 -40.04 18.40 -19.48
C ALA A 41 -39.03 19.39 -20.10
N LEU A 42 -38.61 19.19 -21.35
CA LEU A 42 -37.79 20.15 -22.10
C LEU A 42 -38.58 21.37 -22.57
N GLU A 43 -39.85 21.19 -22.91
CA GLU A 43 -40.77 22.29 -23.25
C GLU A 43 -41.04 23.18 -22.03
N VAL A 44 -41.21 22.59 -20.85
CA VAL A 44 -41.40 23.31 -19.58
C VAL A 44 -40.08 23.99 -19.13
N GLU A 45 -38.96 23.27 -19.18
CA GLU A 45 -37.64 23.82 -18.82
C GLU A 45 -36.57 23.40 -19.85
N PRO A 46 -36.16 24.29 -20.78
CA PRO A 46 -35.08 24.01 -21.72
C PRO A 46 -33.73 23.76 -21.03
N MET A 47 -32.81 23.01 -21.67
CA MET A 47 -31.47 22.79 -21.10
C MET A 47 -30.69 24.11 -21.03
N ARG A 48 -30.27 24.52 -19.83
CA ARG A 48 -29.46 25.73 -19.61
C ARG A 48 -27.97 25.43 -19.88
N GLN A 49 -27.24 26.39 -20.46
CA GLN A 49 -25.79 26.29 -20.60
C GLN A 49 -25.14 26.29 -19.22
N ARG A 50 -24.15 25.42 -18.98
CA ARG A 50 -23.43 25.37 -17.69
C ARG A 50 -22.71 26.71 -17.47
N GLY A 51 -23.08 27.42 -16.40
CA GLY A 51 -22.45 28.68 -16.00
C GLY A 51 -23.08 29.95 -16.61
N GLY A 52 -24.20 29.84 -17.32
CA GLY A 52 -24.95 31.02 -17.79
C GLY A 52 -25.74 31.69 -16.67
N GLU A 53 -26.03 32.99 -16.83
CA GLU A 53 -26.89 33.75 -15.91
C GLU A 53 -28.22 33.02 -15.68
N THR A 54 -28.65 32.97 -14.42
CA THR A 54 -29.99 32.54 -14.05
C THR A 54 -30.95 33.55 -14.67
N GLY A 55 -31.55 33.21 -15.82
CA GLY A 55 -32.56 34.08 -16.43
C GLY A 55 -33.66 34.43 -15.44
N ASP A 56 -34.37 35.54 -15.68
CA ASP A 56 -35.46 36.16 -14.90
C ASP A 56 -36.72 35.27 -14.70
N SER A 57 -36.54 33.95 -14.59
CA SER A 57 -37.60 33.01 -14.24
C SER A 57 -37.89 33.09 -12.75
N GLU A 58 -39.16 33.27 -12.42
CA GLU A 58 -39.69 33.22 -11.05
C GLU A 58 -39.46 31.85 -10.39
N TYR A 59 -39.28 30.79 -11.19
CA TYR A 59 -39.02 29.43 -10.73
C TYR A 59 -37.61 28.95 -11.08
N THR A 60 -37.00 28.23 -10.15
CA THR A 60 -35.80 27.43 -10.41
C THR A 60 -36.14 26.20 -11.25
N VAL A 61 -35.13 25.64 -11.93
CA VAL A 61 -35.27 24.38 -12.68
C VAL A 61 -35.81 23.24 -11.82
N GLU A 62 -35.39 23.20 -10.55
CA GLU A 62 -35.78 22.15 -9.62
C GLU A 62 -37.26 22.28 -9.21
N GLU A 63 -37.74 23.50 -8.94
CA GLU A 63 -39.13 23.76 -8.58
C GLU A 63 -40.09 23.43 -9.74
N SER A 64 -39.83 23.95 -10.95
CA SER A 64 -40.67 23.70 -12.13
C SER A 64 -40.80 22.20 -12.43
N LEU A 65 -39.69 21.47 -12.36
CA LEU A 65 -39.69 20.03 -12.62
C LEU A 65 -40.25 19.20 -11.46
N THR A 66 -40.12 19.66 -10.21
CA THR A 66 -40.72 18.99 -9.06
C THR A 66 -42.23 19.06 -9.17
N ARG A 67 -42.77 20.25 -9.45
CA ARG A 67 -44.20 20.43 -9.69
C ARG A 67 -44.72 19.55 -10.83
N LEU A 68 -44.04 19.56 -11.97
CA LEU A 68 -44.39 18.69 -13.10
C LEU A 68 -44.38 17.21 -12.70
N ALA A 69 -43.39 16.78 -11.92
CA ALA A 69 -43.26 15.39 -11.48
C ALA A 69 -44.40 14.99 -10.53
N GLU A 70 -44.75 15.85 -9.57
CA GLU A 70 -45.87 15.65 -8.64
C GLU A 70 -47.21 15.56 -9.39
N ASP A 71 -47.45 16.46 -10.35
CA ASP A 71 -48.70 16.52 -11.13
C ASP A 71 -48.93 15.26 -11.99
N ILE A 72 -47.86 14.60 -12.46
CA ILE A 72 -47.94 13.35 -13.24
C ILE A 72 -47.67 12.09 -12.42
N GLY A 73 -47.48 12.21 -11.10
CA GLY A 73 -47.25 11.08 -10.20
C GLY A 73 -45.89 10.38 -10.35
N LEU A 74 -44.85 11.09 -10.79
CA LEU A 74 -43.48 10.59 -10.93
C LEU A 74 -42.53 11.25 -9.93
N ARG A 75 -41.34 10.66 -9.78
CA ARG A 75 -40.26 11.27 -9.01
C ARG A 75 -39.59 12.38 -9.82
N PHE A 76 -39.20 13.47 -9.16
CA PHE A 76 -38.37 14.53 -9.76
C PHE A 76 -37.16 13.96 -10.51
N SER A 77 -36.44 12.99 -9.91
CA SER A 77 -35.28 12.35 -10.53
C SER A 77 -35.59 11.62 -11.84
N THR A 78 -36.78 11.03 -11.96
CA THR A 78 -37.25 10.38 -13.19
C THR A 78 -37.49 11.41 -14.28
N VAL A 79 -38.23 12.49 -13.98
CA VAL A 79 -38.51 13.58 -14.95
C VAL A 79 -37.23 14.29 -15.37
N LYS A 80 -36.34 14.60 -14.41
CA LYS A 80 -35.01 15.17 -14.66
C LYS A 80 -34.17 14.28 -15.59
N THR A 81 -34.17 12.97 -15.35
CA THR A 81 -33.47 12.00 -16.21
C THR A 81 -34.10 11.96 -17.60
N ALA A 82 -35.43 11.90 -17.70
CA ALA A 82 -36.17 11.91 -18.96
C ALA A 82 -35.87 13.14 -19.81
N ARG A 83 -35.90 14.32 -19.19
CA ARG A 83 -35.53 15.59 -19.82
C ARG A 83 -34.13 15.54 -20.40
N TRP A 84 -33.16 15.10 -19.60
CA TRP A 84 -31.76 15.01 -20.04
C TRP A 84 -31.59 13.98 -21.19
N VAL A 85 -32.19 12.80 -21.11
CA VAL A 85 -32.10 11.81 -22.20
C VAL A 85 -32.76 12.33 -23.48
N ALA A 86 -33.93 12.97 -23.38
CA ALA A 86 -34.60 13.57 -24.53
C ALA A 86 -33.76 14.67 -25.18
N SER A 87 -33.03 15.46 -24.39
CA SER A 87 -32.17 16.54 -24.92
C SER A 87 -30.96 16.00 -25.66
N ARG A 88 -30.53 14.78 -25.31
CA ARG A 88 -29.42 14.05 -25.94
C ARG A 88 -29.88 13.25 -27.17
N TRP A 89 -31.18 13.03 -27.35
CA TRP A 89 -31.76 12.24 -28.43
C TRP A 89 -32.92 12.96 -29.12
N PRO A 90 -32.64 13.77 -30.17
CA PRO A 90 -33.67 14.35 -31.03
C PRO A 90 -34.61 13.28 -31.60
N LYS A 91 -35.87 13.64 -31.89
CA LYS A 91 -36.93 12.68 -32.29
C LYS A 91 -36.51 11.80 -33.47
N GLU A 92 -35.80 12.37 -34.43
CA GLU A 92 -35.37 11.72 -35.68
C GLU A 92 -34.23 10.72 -35.46
N ARG A 93 -33.49 10.87 -34.36
CA ARG A 93 -32.32 10.05 -33.99
C ARG A 93 -32.67 8.94 -33.00
N ARG A 94 -33.89 8.93 -32.45
CA ARG A 94 -34.38 7.84 -31.60
C ARG A 94 -34.55 6.57 -32.44
N ARG A 95 -34.22 5.42 -31.85
CA ARG A 95 -34.31 4.11 -32.50
C ARG A 95 -35.01 3.11 -31.57
N PRO A 96 -36.32 3.29 -31.31
CA PRO A 96 -37.06 2.43 -30.38
C PRO A 96 -37.15 0.97 -30.87
N GLU A 97 -36.97 0.73 -32.17
CA GLU A 97 -36.89 -0.59 -32.82
C GLU A 97 -35.58 -1.34 -32.53
N LEU A 98 -34.51 -0.63 -32.18
CA LEU A 98 -33.19 -1.22 -31.97
C LEU A 98 -32.80 -1.24 -30.48
N ALA A 99 -33.33 -0.29 -29.71
CA ALA A 99 -32.89 -0.01 -28.35
C ALA A 99 -34.06 0.48 -27.48
N SER A 100 -34.13 -0.02 -26.24
CA SER A 100 -35.08 0.49 -25.25
C SER A 100 -34.65 1.87 -24.72
N TYR A 101 -35.54 2.54 -24.00
CA TYR A 101 -35.20 3.81 -23.32
C TYR A 101 -33.98 3.68 -22.39
N THR A 102 -33.83 2.56 -21.68
CA THR A 102 -32.67 2.31 -20.80
C THR A 102 -31.35 2.32 -21.58
N VAL A 103 -31.33 1.76 -22.79
CA VAL A 103 -30.14 1.80 -23.67
C VAL A 103 -29.85 3.24 -24.13
N HIS A 104 -30.88 3.98 -24.57
CA HIS A 104 -30.73 5.38 -24.94
C HIS A 104 -30.18 6.21 -23.77
N ARG A 105 -30.64 5.94 -22.54
CA ARG A 105 -30.14 6.59 -21.33
C ARG A 105 -28.66 6.28 -21.08
N SER A 106 -28.23 5.02 -21.20
CA SER A 106 -26.81 4.67 -21.03
C SER A 106 -25.93 5.33 -22.11
N LEU A 107 -26.35 5.27 -23.38
CA LEU A 107 -25.60 5.86 -24.49
C LEU A 107 -25.66 7.40 -24.52
N ALA A 108 -26.63 8.03 -23.84
CA ALA A 108 -26.71 9.49 -23.73
C ALA A 108 -25.50 10.12 -23.03
N SER A 109 -24.77 9.33 -22.23
CA SER A 109 -23.51 9.71 -21.57
C SER A 109 -22.34 9.88 -22.52
N ILE A 110 -22.43 9.43 -23.78
CA ILE A 110 -21.43 9.74 -24.80
C ILE A 110 -21.53 11.24 -25.11
N GLU A 111 -20.46 11.99 -24.85
CA GLU A 111 -20.44 13.45 -25.00
C GLU A 111 -20.48 13.88 -26.48
N ASP A 112 -19.69 13.21 -27.33
CA ASP A 112 -19.66 13.40 -28.78
C ASP A 112 -20.98 12.95 -29.42
N GLU A 113 -21.67 13.92 -30.04
CA GLU A 113 -22.98 13.73 -30.63
C GLU A 113 -22.97 12.81 -31.85
N GLU A 114 -22.02 13.00 -32.77
CA GLU A 114 -21.93 12.19 -33.98
C GLU A 114 -21.60 10.74 -33.62
N ARG A 115 -20.63 10.56 -32.72
CA ARG A 115 -20.26 9.24 -32.21
C ARG A 115 -21.44 8.55 -31.54
N ARG A 116 -22.21 9.27 -30.72
CA ARG A 116 -23.40 8.72 -30.04
C ARG A 116 -24.45 8.25 -31.04
N PHE A 117 -24.76 9.06 -32.05
CA PHE A 117 -25.75 8.70 -33.07
C PHE A 117 -25.28 7.55 -33.97
N ALA A 118 -24.00 7.51 -34.31
CA ALA A 118 -23.43 6.37 -35.02
C ALA A 118 -23.48 5.09 -34.17
N THR A 119 -23.18 5.21 -32.88
CA THR A 119 -23.11 4.07 -31.95
C THR A 119 -24.44 3.32 -31.90
N ILE A 120 -25.58 3.99 -31.71
CA ILE A 120 -26.87 3.28 -31.58
C ILE A 120 -27.28 2.50 -32.84
N LEU A 121 -26.77 2.89 -34.01
CA LEU A 121 -27.03 2.21 -35.28
C LEU A 121 -26.15 0.96 -35.48
N THR A 122 -25.00 0.91 -34.82
CA THR A 122 -24.07 -0.22 -34.91
C THR A 122 -24.41 -1.25 -33.85
N LEU A 123 -25.20 -2.27 -34.21
CA LEU A 123 -25.58 -3.33 -33.29
C LEU A 123 -24.35 -4.13 -32.80
N PRO A 124 -24.36 -4.58 -31.52
CA PRO A 124 -23.36 -5.52 -31.03
C PRO A 124 -23.36 -6.83 -31.85
N GLU A 125 -22.18 -7.42 -32.03
CA GLU A 125 -21.99 -8.61 -32.87
C GLU A 125 -22.93 -9.75 -32.48
N GLY A 126 -23.60 -10.33 -33.49
CA GLY A 126 -24.53 -11.44 -33.32
C GLY A 126 -25.87 -11.09 -32.66
N LYS A 127 -26.16 -9.81 -32.40
CA LYS A 127 -27.41 -9.39 -31.75
C LYS A 127 -28.30 -8.58 -32.69
N ALA A 128 -29.60 -8.86 -32.64
CA ALA A 128 -30.61 -8.10 -33.37
C ALA A 128 -30.97 -6.75 -32.70
N ARG A 129 -30.68 -6.59 -31.40
CA ARG A 129 -31.02 -5.41 -30.60
C ARG A 129 -29.99 -5.17 -29.50
N TRP A 130 -29.94 -3.93 -29.02
CA TRP A 130 -29.13 -3.56 -27.86
C TRP A 130 -29.70 -4.13 -26.56
N THR A 131 -28.81 -4.64 -25.71
CA THR A 131 -29.12 -4.88 -24.29
C THR A 131 -28.57 -3.75 -23.41
N LYS A 132 -29.05 -3.67 -22.17
CA LYS A 132 -28.52 -2.75 -21.16
C LYS A 132 -27.01 -2.95 -20.94
N ASP A 133 -26.55 -4.20 -20.87
CA ASP A 133 -25.13 -4.51 -20.67
C ASP A 133 -24.27 -4.13 -21.88
N ASP A 134 -24.78 -4.29 -23.10
CA ASP A 134 -24.07 -3.82 -24.29
C ASP A 134 -23.88 -2.30 -24.26
N ALA A 135 -24.94 -1.57 -23.89
CA ALA A 135 -24.90 -0.12 -23.77
C ALA A 135 -23.93 0.32 -22.67
N ASN A 136 -24.00 -0.30 -21.49
CA ASN A 136 -23.12 0.01 -20.37
C ASN A 136 -21.65 -0.28 -20.71
N ARG A 137 -21.38 -1.42 -21.36
CA ARG A 137 -20.04 -1.80 -21.83
C ARG A 137 -19.47 -0.77 -22.80
N GLN A 138 -20.28 -0.27 -23.73
CA GLN A 138 -19.87 0.73 -24.71
C GLN A 138 -19.45 2.06 -24.07
N VAL A 139 -20.01 2.40 -22.91
CA VAL A 139 -19.70 3.65 -22.17
C VAL A 139 -18.84 3.43 -20.93
N GLY A 140 -18.31 2.22 -20.71
CA GLY A 140 -17.47 1.88 -19.55
C GLY A 140 -18.19 1.90 -18.20
N GLN A 141 -19.52 1.80 -18.19
CA GLN A 141 -20.31 1.67 -16.97
C GLN A 141 -20.34 0.22 -16.48
N GLN A 142 -20.62 0.03 -15.19
CA GLN A 142 -20.74 -1.31 -14.61
C GLN A 142 -21.85 -2.10 -15.32
N VAL A 143 -21.49 -3.29 -15.80
CA VAL A 143 -22.41 -4.26 -16.41
C VAL A 143 -22.99 -5.18 -15.33
N GLU A 144 -24.18 -5.70 -15.59
CA GLU A 144 -24.86 -6.66 -14.73
C GLU A 144 -24.32 -8.08 -14.94
N THR A 145 -23.97 -8.43 -16.18
CA THR A 145 -23.35 -9.70 -16.57
C THR A 145 -21.93 -9.48 -17.12
N PRO A 146 -20.89 -9.55 -16.27
CA PRO A 146 -19.49 -9.43 -16.68
C PRO A 146 -19.02 -10.57 -17.58
N ILE A 147 -18.58 -10.25 -18.79
CA ILE A 147 -18.05 -11.25 -19.75
C ILE A 147 -16.52 -11.19 -19.79
N THR A 148 -15.96 -9.98 -19.93
CA THR A 148 -14.51 -9.79 -20.06
C THR A 148 -13.80 -9.92 -18.71
N PRO A 149 -12.50 -10.26 -18.68
CA PRO A 149 -11.73 -10.28 -17.44
C PRO A 149 -11.78 -8.94 -16.69
N GLN A 150 -11.69 -7.82 -17.40
CA GLN A 150 -11.76 -6.50 -16.79
C GLN A 150 -13.14 -6.21 -16.18
N GLU A 151 -14.24 -6.59 -16.85
CA GLU A 151 -15.57 -6.45 -16.27
C GLU A 151 -15.73 -7.28 -14.99
N LYS A 152 -15.19 -8.50 -14.97
CA LYS A 152 -15.21 -9.36 -13.79
C LYS A 152 -14.43 -8.75 -12.64
N VAL A 153 -13.26 -8.17 -12.91
CA VAL A 153 -12.47 -7.43 -11.93
C VAL A 153 -13.26 -6.24 -11.39
N THR A 154 -13.86 -5.40 -12.25
CA THR A 154 -14.70 -4.26 -11.82
C THR A 154 -15.89 -4.71 -10.96
N ALA A 155 -16.53 -5.82 -11.30
CA ALA A 155 -17.61 -6.38 -10.50
C ALA A 155 -17.11 -6.83 -9.11
N ILE A 156 -15.96 -7.49 -9.03
CA ILE A 156 -15.32 -7.86 -7.76
C ILE A 156 -15.00 -6.61 -6.94
N HIS A 157 -14.44 -5.55 -7.53
CA HIS A 157 -14.20 -4.29 -6.81
C HIS A 157 -15.48 -3.68 -6.24
N SER A 158 -16.59 -3.75 -6.98
CA SER A 158 -17.88 -3.25 -6.52
C SER A 158 -18.43 -4.04 -5.32
N LEU A 159 -18.23 -5.37 -5.32
CA LEU A 159 -18.60 -6.26 -4.22
C LEU A 159 -17.68 -6.14 -3.00
N ALA A 160 -16.39 -5.91 -3.23
CA ALA A 160 -15.35 -5.79 -2.21
C ALA A 160 -15.17 -4.34 -1.69
N ARG A 161 -16.22 -3.51 -1.75
CA ARG A 161 -16.21 -2.16 -1.13
C ARG A 161 -16.16 -2.21 0.39
N ASP A 162 -16.73 -3.26 0.96
CA ASP A 162 -16.65 -3.56 2.38
C ASP A 162 -15.28 -4.15 2.71
N ALA A 163 -14.57 -3.55 3.67
CA ALA A 163 -13.22 -3.96 4.04
C ALA A 163 -13.17 -5.35 4.67
N GLU A 164 -14.19 -5.77 5.42
CA GLU A 164 -14.26 -7.11 6.02
C GLU A 164 -14.46 -8.17 4.93
N VAL A 165 -15.35 -7.90 3.97
CA VAL A 165 -15.55 -8.78 2.81
C VAL A 165 -14.27 -8.87 1.97
N ALA A 166 -13.63 -7.73 1.72
CA ALA A 166 -12.37 -7.67 0.97
C ALA A 166 -11.24 -8.46 1.65
N ALA A 167 -11.11 -8.36 2.98
CA ALA A 167 -10.12 -9.09 3.76
C ALA A 167 -10.37 -10.61 3.71
N ALA A 168 -11.61 -11.05 3.87
CA ALA A 168 -11.98 -12.47 3.80
C ALA A 168 -11.66 -13.05 2.41
N VAL A 169 -12.10 -12.37 1.35
CA VAL A 169 -11.85 -12.79 -0.04
C VAL A 169 -10.34 -12.78 -0.38
N THR A 170 -9.60 -11.77 0.10
CA THR A 170 -8.14 -11.70 -0.10
C THR A 170 -7.44 -12.89 0.56
N THR A 171 -7.83 -13.24 1.78
CA THR A 171 -7.28 -14.40 2.50
C THR A 171 -7.53 -15.68 1.70
N ASP A 172 -8.73 -15.88 1.17
CA ASP A 172 -9.07 -17.07 0.38
C ASP A 172 -8.37 -17.11 -0.98
N PHE A 173 -8.12 -15.95 -1.61
CA PHE A 173 -7.29 -15.88 -2.80
C PHE A 173 -5.82 -16.23 -2.52
N LEU A 174 -5.25 -15.73 -1.42
CA LEU A 174 -3.85 -16.00 -1.06
C LEU A 174 -3.63 -17.45 -0.62
N LYS A 175 -4.65 -18.14 -0.08
CA LYS A 175 -4.60 -19.59 0.20
C LYS A 175 -4.47 -20.45 -1.06
N ARG A 176 -4.72 -19.91 -2.26
CA ARG A 176 -4.63 -20.64 -3.54
C ARG A 176 -3.23 -20.45 -4.13
N PRO A 177 -2.35 -21.48 -4.12
CA PRO A 177 -0.95 -21.33 -4.54
C PRO A 177 -0.79 -20.85 -5.99
N GLN A 178 -1.70 -21.26 -6.87
CA GLN A 178 -1.76 -20.84 -8.28
C GLN A 178 -1.98 -19.32 -8.43
N VAL A 179 -2.82 -18.72 -7.56
CA VAL A 179 -3.09 -17.28 -7.57
C VAL A 179 -1.87 -16.52 -7.06
N ALA A 180 -1.33 -16.93 -5.90
CA ALA A 180 -0.12 -16.35 -5.34
C ALA A 180 1.07 -16.42 -6.33
N ALA A 181 1.20 -17.50 -7.10
CA ALA A 181 2.24 -17.63 -8.11
C ALA A 181 2.13 -16.60 -9.25
N LYS A 182 0.91 -16.19 -9.62
CA LYS A 182 0.64 -15.22 -10.69
C LYS A 182 0.84 -13.75 -10.27
N VAL A 183 0.88 -13.47 -8.96
CA VAL A 183 1.20 -12.13 -8.44
C VAL A 183 2.65 -11.79 -8.78
N SER A 184 2.88 -10.56 -9.25
CA SER A 184 4.22 -10.08 -9.60
C SER A 184 5.16 -10.08 -8.39
N SER A 185 6.47 -10.16 -8.60
CA SER A 185 7.44 -10.11 -7.50
C SER A 185 7.37 -8.78 -6.74
N GLU A 186 7.15 -7.66 -7.44
CA GLU A 186 6.98 -6.34 -6.84
C GLU A 186 5.73 -6.28 -5.94
N ASP A 187 4.60 -6.77 -6.43
CA ASP A 187 3.36 -6.84 -5.64
C ASP A 187 3.51 -7.74 -4.41
N LYS A 188 4.23 -8.87 -4.54
CA LYS A 188 4.50 -9.77 -3.40
C LYS A 188 5.28 -9.06 -2.31
N VAL A 189 6.33 -8.32 -2.67
CA VAL A 189 7.14 -7.57 -1.71
C VAL A 189 6.28 -6.52 -1.02
N ARG A 190 5.52 -5.73 -1.78
CA ARG A 190 4.61 -4.71 -1.23
C ARG A 190 3.54 -5.29 -0.30
N VAL A 191 2.96 -6.43 -0.64
CA VAL A 191 1.97 -7.11 0.23
C VAL A 191 2.62 -7.63 1.51
N VAL A 192 3.83 -8.18 1.42
CA VAL A 192 4.58 -8.59 2.62
C VAL A 192 4.85 -7.38 3.51
N GLU A 193 5.35 -6.27 2.96
CA GLU A 193 5.58 -5.04 3.70
C GLU A 193 4.32 -4.53 4.41
N GLU A 194 3.18 -4.53 3.72
CA GLU A 194 1.90 -4.12 4.31
C GLU A 194 1.46 -5.05 5.45
N PHE A 195 1.56 -6.37 5.27
CA PHE A 195 1.20 -7.35 6.30
C PHE A 195 2.18 -7.36 7.48
N THR A 196 3.41 -6.91 7.30
CA THR A 196 4.42 -6.80 8.36
C THR A 196 4.50 -5.38 8.96
N ARG A 197 3.48 -4.54 8.80
CA ARG A 197 3.40 -3.27 9.56
C ARG A 197 3.20 -3.50 11.07
N ASP A 198 2.54 -4.60 11.44
CA ASP A 198 2.44 -5.04 12.83
C ASP A 198 3.78 -5.68 13.26
N GLU A 199 4.40 -5.15 14.33
CA GLU A 199 5.72 -5.61 14.80
C GLU A 199 5.72 -7.09 15.24
N GLN A 200 4.62 -7.59 15.79
CA GLN A 200 4.50 -9.00 16.20
C GLN A 200 4.45 -9.91 14.98
N VAL A 201 3.69 -9.52 13.95
CA VAL A 201 3.64 -10.22 12.67
C VAL A 201 4.99 -10.16 11.95
N ALA A 202 5.62 -8.98 11.91
CA ALA A 202 6.95 -8.79 11.33
C ALA A 202 8.01 -9.67 11.99
N THR A 203 8.05 -9.70 13.33
CA THR A 203 9.00 -10.53 14.09
C THR A 203 8.80 -12.02 13.81
N THR A 204 7.55 -12.46 13.74
CA THR A 204 7.19 -13.85 13.43
C THR A 204 7.59 -14.22 12.01
N ALA A 205 7.28 -13.36 11.03
CA ALA A 205 7.64 -13.53 9.64
C ALA A 205 9.16 -13.55 9.43
N ALA A 206 9.88 -12.60 10.00
CA ALA A 206 11.35 -12.53 9.96
C ALA A 206 11.99 -13.79 10.54
N THR A 207 11.53 -14.25 11.70
CA THR A 207 12.01 -15.50 12.31
C THR A 207 11.75 -16.69 11.41
N SER A 208 10.56 -16.79 10.81
CA SER A 208 10.23 -17.89 9.90
C SER A 208 11.05 -17.85 8.60
N LEU A 209 11.36 -16.67 8.08
CA LEU A 209 12.19 -16.49 6.89
C LEU A 209 13.64 -16.87 7.18
N LEU A 210 14.20 -16.47 8.32
CA LEU A 210 15.56 -16.80 8.75
C LEU A 210 15.75 -18.29 9.08
N ARG A 211 14.67 -19.07 9.26
CA ARG A 211 14.77 -20.55 9.32
C ARG A 211 15.21 -21.18 7.99
N ARG A 212 15.17 -20.45 6.88
CA ARG A 212 15.65 -20.89 5.57
C ARG A 212 17.14 -20.52 5.44
N PRO A 213 18.08 -21.49 5.33
CA PRO A 213 19.52 -21.22 5.39
C PRO A 213 20.01 -20.19 4.37
N ASP A 214 19.57 -20.29 3.11
CA ASP A 214 19.97 -19.35 2.06
C ASP A 214 19.46 -17.93 2.31
N VAL A 215 18.27 -17.79 2.92
CA VAL A 215 17.70 -16.48 3.25
C VAL A 215 18.47 -15.87 4.41
N ALA A 216 18.79 -16.66 5.45
CA ALA A 216 19.61 -16.20 6.55
C ALA A 216 21.01 -15.75 6.08
N PHE A 217 21.67 -16.56 5.24
CA PHE A 217 22.97 -16.22 4.68
C PHE A 217 22.95 -14.91 3.88
N LYS A 218 21.97 -14.76 2.98
CA LYS A 218 21.81 -13.54 2.18
C LYS A 218 21.44 -12.32 3.03
N ALA A 219 20.55 -12.49 4.00
CA ALA A 219 20.19 -11.40 4.92
C ALA A 219 21.39 -10.94 5.75
N MET A 220 22.24 -11.86 6.23
CA MET A 220 23.47 -11.53 6.98
C MET A 220 24.59 -10.96 6.11
N SER A 221 24.46 -11.05 4.79
CA SER A 221 25.37 -10.40 3.84
C SER A 221 25.04 -8.91 3.63
N ASP A 222 23.83 -8.47 4.02
CA ASP A 222 23.46 -7.06 4.04
C ASP A 222 24.05 -6.36 5.27
N ASP A 223 24.80 -5.28 5.07
CA ASP A 223 25.52 -4.59 6.15
C ASP A 223 24.58 -3.98 7.19
N THR A 224 23.42 -3.49 6.77
CA THR A 224 22.45 -2.88 7.68
C THR A 224 21.81 -3.94 8.55
N ALA A 225 21.32 -5.04 7.95
CA ALA A 225 20.74 -6.16 8.70
C ALA A 225 21.75 -6.78 9.66
N ARG A 226 22.99 -6.99 9.21
CA ARG A 226 24.08 -7.50 10.05
C ARG A 226 24.39 -6.58 11.23
N PHE A 227 24.50 -5.27 10.98
CA PHE A 227 24.74 -4.28 12.03
C PHE A 227 23.61 -4.26 13.07
N GLN A 228 22.35 -4.28 12.65
CA GLN A 228 21.20 -4.30 13.55
C GLN A 228 21.13 -5.56 14.40
N VAL A 229 21.40 -6.74 13.81
CA VAL A 229 21.43 -8.01 14.55
C VAL A 229 22.59 -8.03 15.56
N ASN A 230 23.77 -7.56 15.17
CA ASN A 230 24.93 -7.47 16.08
C ASN A 230 24.64 -6.52 17.25
N SER A 231 24.02 -5.36 16.96
CA SER A 231 23.61 -4.39 17.98
C SER A 231 22.61 -5.00 18.96
N ALA A 232 21.60 -5.73 18.45
CA ALA A 232 20.63 -6.44 19.27
C ALA A 232 21.26 -7.58 20.11
N GLN A 233 22.25 -8.30 19.57
CA GLN A 233 22.99 -9.32 20.32
C GLN A 233 23.83 -8.71 21.45
N ALA A 234 24.52 -7.60 21.18
CA ALA A 234 25.28 -6.88 22.20
C ALA A 234 24.37 -6.34 23.31
N GLU A 235 23.24 -5.73 22.93
CA GLU A 235 22.22 -5.26 23.86
C GLU A 235 21.66 -6.41 24.72
N ARG A 236 21.30 -7.53 24.09
CA ARG A 236 20.81 -8.71 24.81
C ARG A 236 21.85 -9.25 25.80
N SER A 237 23.12 -9.23 25.44
CA SER A 237 24.22 -9.68 26.31
C SER A 237 24.38 -8.75 27.51
N ARG A 238 24.29 -7.43 27.29
CA ARG A 238 24.30 -6.43 28.35
C ARG A 238 23.12 -6.61 29.31
N GLN A 239 21.91 -6.76 28.78
CA GLN A 239 20.71 -7.02 29.58
C GLN A 239 20.81 -8.32 30.38
N ALA A 240 21.42 -9.37 29.82
CA ALA A 240 21.64 -10.62 30.52
C ALA A 240 22.63 -10.46 31.69
N LEU A 241 23.69 -9.67 31.51
CA LEU A 241 24.64 -9.31 32.57
C LEU A 241 23.96 -8.48 33.65
N ASP A 242 23.23 -7.42 33.30
CA ASP A 242 22.47 -6.60 34.25
C ASP A 242 21.46 -7.43 35.04
N HIS A 243 20.77 -8.37 34.36
CA HIS A 243 19.84 -9.27 35.00
C HIS A 243 20.57 -10.21 35.98
N PHE A 244 21.69 -10.80 35.58
CA PHE A 244 22.53 -11.61 36.46
C PHE A 244 23.00 -10.80 37.67
N GLU A 245 23.46 -9.58 37.47
CA GLU A 245 23.91 -8.71 38.55
C GLU A 245 22.82 -8.35 39.57
N ARG A 246 21.56 -8.20 39.11
CA ARG A 246 20.42 -7.85 39.96
C ARG A 246 19.77 -9.06 40.64
N SER A 247 19.80 -10.22 39.98
CA SER A 247 19.03 -11.40 40.41
C SER A 247 19.86 -12.49 41.05
N ASN A 248 21.17 -12.57 40.74
CA ASN A 248 22.00 -13.69 41.17
C ASN A 248 22.74 -13.38 42.50
N PRO A 249 22.56 -14.20 43.54
CA PRO A 249 23.20 -13.97 44.85
C PRO A 249 24.73 -14.06 44.82
N VAL A 250 25.32 -14.64 43.77
CA VAL A 250 26.78 -14.77 43.60
C VAL A 250 27.38 -13.56 42.87
N ALA A 251 26.56 -12.71 42.25
CA ALA A 251 27.04 -11.56 41.48
C ALA A 251 27.96 -10.59 42.25
N PRO A 252 27.78 -10.33 43.56
CA PRO A 252 28.74 -9.51 44.32
C PRO A 252 30.13 -10.16 44.46
N ALA A 253 30.20 -11.49 44.58
CA ALA A 253 31.45 -12.22 44.71
C ALA A 253 32.24 -12.21 43.39
N VAL A 254 31.55 -12.41 42.25
CA VAL A 254 32.15 -12.32 40.92
C VAL A 254 32.71 -10.92 40.66
N ARG A 255 31.94 -9.87 40.97
CA ARG A 255 32.41 -8.47 40.86
C ARG A 255 33.66 -8.16 41.69
N ASN A 256 33.76 -8.75 42.89
CA ASN A 256 34.95 -8.58 43.73
C ASN A 256 36.17 -9.31 43.17
N ILE A 257 35.97 -10.47 42.54
CA ILE A 257 37.04 -11.23 41.88
C ILE A 257 37.53 -10.49 40.63
N ASP A 258 36.62 -10.01 39.78
CA ASP A 258 36.98 -9.27 38.56
C ASP A 258 37.78 -8.00 38.89
N ARG A 259 37.34 -7.23 39.90
CA ARG A 259 38.09 -6.05 40.39
C ARG A 259 39.48 -6.40 40.93
N ALA A 260 39.64 -7.56 41.58
CA ALA A 260 40.93 -8.01 42.08
C ALA A 260 41.88 -8.44 40.95
N VAL A 261 41.34 -9.01 39.87
CA VAL A 261 42.11 -9.36 38.66
C VAL A 261 42.55 -8.09 37.93
N GLU A 262 41.64 -7.14 37.70
CA GLU A 262 41.96 -5.85 37.06
C GLU A 262 43.05 -5.07 37.82
N PHE A 263 43.01 -5.08 39.15
CA PHE A 263 44.06 -4.50 40.00
C PHE A 263 45.42 -5.20 39.79
N LEU A 264 45.44 -6.53 39.77
CA LEU A 264 46.67 -7.31 39.58
C LEU A 264 47.26 -7.11 38.18
N ASP A 265 46.41 -6.99 37.15
CA ASP A 265 46.84 -6.73 35.77
C ASP A 265 47.48 -5.33 35.65
N LEU A 266 46.88 -4.31 36.26
CA LEU A 266 47.43 -2.95 36.29
C LEU A 266 48.79 -2.91 37.00
N VAL A 267 48.90 -3.55 38.18
CA VAL A 267 50.17 -3.66 38.92
C VAL A 267 51.23 -4.41 38.11
N THR A 268 50.85 -5.45 37.38
CA THR A 268 51.76 -6.23 36.53
C THR A 268 52.26 -5.41 35.35
N ALA A 269 51.40 -4.60 34.71
CA ALA A 269 51.78 -3.69 33.64
C ALA A 269 52.83 -2.67 34.11
N PHE A 270 52.64 -2.11 35.32
CA PHE A 270 53.64 -1.20 35.92
C PHE A 270 54.99 -1.89 36.17
N HIS A 271 54.99 -3.10 36.74
CA HIS A 271 56.22 -3.85 36.96
C HIS A 271 56.94 -4.17 35.65
N ALA A 272 56.22 -4.54 34.60
CA ALA A 272 56.79 -4.82 33.29
C ALA A 272 57.45 -3.59 32.67
N PHE A 273 56.78 -2.43 32.71
CA PHE A 273 57.32 -1.17 32.22
C PHE A 273 58.59 -0.75 32.96
N VAL A 274 58.55 -0.73 34.30
CA VAL A 274 59.70 -0.35 35.14
C VAL A 274 60.88 -1.30 34.92
N ALA A 275 60.64 -2.61 34.86
CA ALA A 275 61.68 -3.59 34.62
C ALA A 275 62.31 -3.46 33.22
N ALA A 276 61.51 -3.16 32.20
CA ALA A 276 62.01 -2.93 30.84
C ALA A 276 62.87 -1.65 30.78
N ALA A 277 62.38 -0.54 31.33
CA ALA A 277 63.13 0.72 31.40
C ALA A 277 64.44 0.56 32.19
N GLY A 278 64.40 -0.13 33.33
CA GLY A 278 65.57 -0.37 34.18
C GLY A 278 66.67 -1.22 33.52
N ARG A 279 66.33 -2.07 32.53
CA ARG A 279 67.33 -2.80 31.73
C ARG A 279 67.88 -1.98 30.58
N THR A 280 67.02 -1.25 29.87
CA THR A 280 67.39 -0.55 28.64
C THR A 280 68.13 0.75 28.90
N VAL A 281 67.71 1.54 29.89
CA VAL A 281 68.28 2.88 30.18
C VAL A 281 69.77 2.80 30.56
N PRO A 282 70.24 1.89 31.43
CA PRO A 282 71.67 1.75 31.70
C PRO A 282 72.50 1.33 30.48
N GLY A 283 71.89 0.65 29.50
CA GLY A 283 72.54 0.28 28.23
C GLY A 283 72.76 1.46 27.27
N LEU A 284 72.16 2.63 27.56
CA LEU A 284 72.40 3.88 26.83
C LEU A 284 73.61 4.65 27.38
N ARG A 285 74.28 4.14 28.42
CA ARG A 285 75.48 4.75 28.98
C ARG A 285 76.55 4.90 27.90
N ASP A 286 77.22 6.04 27.91
CA ASP A 286 78.30 6.41 26.98
C ASP A 286 77.89 6.60 25.50
N ARG A 287 76.58 6.71 25.21
CA ARG A 287 76.06 7.14 23.90
C ARG A 287 75.41 8.53 24.00
N GLN A 288 75.86 9.48 23.20
CA GLN A 288 75.11 10.73 22.99
C GLN A 288 74.03 10.46 21.94
N LEU A 289 72.76 10.46 22.36
CA LEU A 289 71.62 10.40 21.46
C LEU A 289 71.62 11.62 20.54
N SER A 290 71.26 11.42 19.27
CA SER A 290 71.04 12.51 18.33
C SER A 290 69.87 13.41 18.77
N GLU A 291 69.76 14.59 18.16
CA GLU A 291 68.66 15.54 18.45
C GLU A 291 67.29 14.93 18.12
N ASP A 292 67.19 14.18 17.02
CA ASP A 292 65.97 13.49 16.60
C ASP A 292 65.60 12.35 17.56
N GLU A 293 66.58 11.53 17.96
CA GLU A 293 66.37 10.44 18.93
C GLU A 293 65.91 10.97 20.28
N ARG A 294 66.50 12.09 20.73
CA ARG A 294 66.09 12.77 21.97
C ARG A 294 64.65 13.28 21.89
N THR A 295 64.25 13.84 20.76
CA THR A 295 62.89 14.35 20.54
C THR A 295 61.86 13.22 20.63
N ILE A 296 62.12 12.07 19.98
CA ILE A 296 61.25 10.89 20.03
C ILE A 296 61.13 10.35 21.47
N VAL A 297 62.25 10.27 22.20
CA VAL A 297 62.22 9.82 23.60
C VAL A 297 61.40 10.77 24.48
N HIS A 298 61.55 12.10 24.31
CA HIS A 298 60.77 13.07 25.07
C HIS A 298 59.27 12.99 24.79
N GLN A 299 58.86 12.81 23.53
CA GLN A 299 57.45 12.62 23.17
C GLN A 299 56.85 11.37 23.81
N ASN A 300 57.58 10.24 23.78
CA ASN A 300 57.11 9.01 24.43
C ASN A 300 57.02 9.17 25.96
N VAL A 301 57.98 9.86 26.59
CA VAL A 301 57.90 10.18 28.02
C VAL A 301 56.70 11.05 28.35
N ALA A 302 56.36 12.04 27.51
CA ALA A 302 55.17 12.87 27.70
C ALA A 302 53.87 12.04 27.62
N LYS A 303 53.76 11.14 26.64
CA LYS A 303 52.61 10.21 26.54
C LYS A 303 52.49 9.29 27.76
N VAL A 304 53.60 8.73 28.23
CA VAL A 304 53.60 7.89 29.43
C VAL A 304 53.15 8.69 30.64
N LYS A 305 53.66 9.91 30.85
CA LYS A 305 53.24 10.78 31.96
C LYS A 305 51.74 11.09 31.92
N ALA A 306 51.22 11.50 30.77
CA ALA A 306 49.79 11.77 30.61
C ALA A 306 48.94 10.53 30.92
N THR A 307 49.40 9.34 30.50
CA THR A 307 48.74 8.06 30.84
C THR A 307 48.79 7.77 32.34
N LEU A 308 49.91 8.06 33.01
CA LEU A 308 50.05 7.88 34.46
C LEU A 308 49.12 8.84 35.23
N ASP A 309 49.05 10.10 34.81
CA ASP A 309 48.19 11.13 35.43
C ASP A 309 46.70 10.74 35.31
N TRP A 310 46.32 10.14 34.17
CA TRP A 310 44.99 9.57 33.97
C TRP A 310 44.72 8.37 34.86
N ILE A 311 45.67 7.42 34.96
CA ILE A 311 45.52 6.26 35.84
C ILE A 311 45.40 6.72 37.30
N GLU A 312 46.19 7.69 37.74
CA GLU A 312 46.12 8.26 39.10
C GLU A 312 44.75 8.92 39.35
N THR A 313 44.28 9.74 38.41
CA THR A 313 42.94 10.34 38.47
C THR A 313 41.84 9.28 38.51
N ALA A 314 41.96 8.22 37.70
CA ALA A 314 40.99 7.13 37.64
C ALA A 314 40.97 6.31 38.94
N VAL A 315 42.13 6.06 39.56
CA VAL A 315 42.25 5.36 40.84
C VAL A 315 41.70 6.20 41.99
N ASP A 316 42.01 7.50 42.03
CA ASP A 316 41.61 8.39 43.13
C ASP A 316 40.13 8.79 43.08
N THR A 317 39.57 8.94 41.87
CA THR A 317 38.21 9.46 41.69
C THR A 317 37.20 8.42 41.21
N GLY A 318 37.66 7.26 40.74
CA GLY A 318 36.82 6.22 40.14
C GLY A 318 36.25 6.59 38.76
N LYS A 319 36.64 7.74 38.18
CA LYS A 319 36.22 8.17 36.84
C LYS A 319 37.23 7.69 35.81
N VAL A 320 36.79 6.81 34.90
CA VAL A 320 37.62 6.23 33.84
C VAL A 320 37.44 6.91 32.49
N ASP A 321 36.67 8.00 32.44
CA ASP A 321 36.49 8.76 31.21
C ASP A 321 37.82 9.40 30.80
N MET A 322 38.24 9.14 29.57
CA MET A 322 39.46 9.69 28.99
C MET A 322 39.14 11.10 28.48
N ASP A 323 39.82 12.13 28.98
CA ASP A 323 39.59 13.50 28.50
C ASP A 323 40.11 13.69 27.05
N ASP A 324 39.53 14.67 26.34
CA ASP A 324 39.83 14.91 24.92
C ASP A 324 41.30 15.30 24.68
N GLU A 325 41.96 15.87 25.68
CA GLU A 325 43.35 16.34 25.64
C GLU A 325 44.34 15.17 25.73
N LEU A 326 44.10 14.22 26.64
CA LEU A 326 44.82 12.96 26.75
C LEU A 326 44.60 12.07 25.53
N ALA A 327 43.38 12.05 24.97
CA ALA A 327 43.08 11.32 23.75
C ALA A 327 43.92 11.83 22.56
N ALA A 328 44.10 13.15 22.43
CA ALA A 328 44.94 13.76 21.41
C ALA A 328 46.44 13.42 21.62
N ILE A 329 46.93 13.55 22.86
CA ILE A 329 48.32 13.22 23.23
C ILE A 329 48.64 11.74 22.92
N LEU A 330 47.73 10.81 23.20
CA LEU A 330 47.92 9.39 22.89
C LEU A 330 47.96 9.12 21.39
N ARG A 331 47.07 9.77 20.61
CA ARG A 331 47.06 9.71 19.13
C ARG A 331 48.30 10.33 18.48
N GLY A 332 49.03 11.18 19.19
CA GLY A 332 50.22 11.87 18.67
C GLY A 332 49.88 13.07 17.77
N GLU A 333 48.70 13.65 17.98
CA GLU A 333 48.26 14.94 17.46
C GLU A 333 48.73 16.06 18.40
#